data_AF-A0A3E3DY73-F1
#
_entry.id   AF-A0A3E3DY73-F1
#
_cell.length_a   1.000
_cell.length_b   1.000
_cell.length_c   1.000
_cell.angle_alpha   90.00
_cell.angle_beta   90.00
_cell.angle_gamma   90.00
#
_symmetry.space_group_name_H-M   'P 1'
#
loop_
_entity.id
_entity.type
_entity.pdbx_description
1 polymer ?
#
loop_
_entity_poly.entity_id
_entity_poly.type
_entity_poly.pdbx_seq_one_letter_code
_entity_poly.pdbx_strand_id
1 'polypeptide(L)'
;MSKSPKKGDIIIFGTNSHVGLVYDVKGNYVYTVEGNTSSKDFDSNGGAVCKKKYHKTNSWIKCYCRPKYTVPVSEYPLIRKGSKGSYVKKAQTQLNKKGGYKLKVDSIFGSETLSAVKKFQKKNKLVIDGIVGPKTWSKLYK
;
A
#
# COMPACT_ATOMS: atom_id res chain seq x y z
N MET A 1 15.98 -0.14 15.30
CA MET A 1 15.33 1.06 14.68
C MET A 1 16.27 1.60 13.61
N SER A 2 15.76 2.15 12.50
CA SER A 2 16.57 2.55 11.34
C SER A 2 17.20 3.93 11.53
N LYS A 3 18.36 4.18 10.92
CA LYS A 3 18.95 5.52 10.71
C LYS A 3 18.69 6.08 9.30
N SER A 4 18.12 5.27 8.40
CA SER A 4 17.75 5.67 7.05
C SER A 4 16.23 5.85 6.94
N PRO A 5 15.72 7.07 6.77
CA PRO A 5 14.28 7.33 6.66
C PRO A 5 13.71 6.90 5.32
N LYS A 6 12.43 6.53 5.32
CA LYS A 6 11.58 6.46 4.12
C LYS A 6 10.23 7.13 4.40
N LYS A 7 9.55 7.52 3.33
CA LYS A 7 8.14 7.92 3.38
C LYS A 7 7.31 6.82 4.06
N GLY A 8 6.46 7.23 5.00
CA GLY A 8 5.62 6.35 5.83
C GLY A 8 6.25 5.93 7.16
N ASP A 9 7.50 6.31 7.43
CA ASP A 9 8.11 6.10 8.74
C ASP A 9 7.53 7.05 9.79
N ILE A 10 7.58 6.62 11.05
CA ILE A 10 7.49 7.50 12.21
C ILE A 10 8.92 7.92 12.57
N ILE A 11 9.18 9.22 12.61
CA ILE A 11 10.43 9.78 13.14
C ILE A 11 10.29 10.00 14.65
N ILE A 12 11.31 9.66 15.41
CA ILE A 12 11.33 9.81 16.88
C ILE A 12 12.47 10.76 17.26
N PHE A 13 12.16 11.75 18.09
CA PHE A 13 13.11 12.78 18.52
C PHE A 13 13.43 12.71 20.02
N GLY A 14 14.57 13.30 20.40
CA GLY A 14 14.96 13.53 21.79
C GLY A 14 14.98 12.24 22.63
N THR A 15 14.37 12.29 23.82
CA THR A 15 14.25 11.16 24.76
C THR A 15 13.08 10.21 24.43
N ASN A 16 12.63 10.17 23.17
CA ASN A 16 11.37 9.56 22.73
C ASN A 16 10.11 10.36 23.15
N SER A 17 10.24 11.67 23.33
CA SER A 17 9.16 12.54 23.79
C SER A 17 8.34 13.15 22.65
N HIS A 18 8.89 13.23 21.44
CA HIS A 18 8.24 13.82 20.28
C HIS A 18 8.34 12.92 19.06
N VAL A 19 7.28 12.90 18.24
CA VAL A 19 7.18 12.05 17.05
C VAL A 19 6.56 12.81 15.88
N GLY A 20 6.91 12.37 14.67
CA GLY A 20 6.34 12.90 13.43
C GLY A 20 6.12 11.82 12.39
N LEU A 21 5.23 12.09 11.43
CA LEU A 21 5.01 11.24 10.27
C LEU A 21 5.90 11.71 9.11
N VAL A 22 6.79 10.85 8.62
CA VAL A 22 7.61 11.15 7.44
C VAL A 22 6.77 11.04 6.18
N TYR A 23 6.52 12.15 5.49
CA TYR A 23 5.77 12.17 4.24
C TYR A 23 6.66 12.25 2.98
N ASP A 24 7.94 12.63 3.14
CA ASP A 24 8.91 12.69 2.02
C ASP A 24 10.37 12.61 2.53
N VAL A 25 11.27 12.16 1.66
CA VAL A 25 12.73 12.11 1.89
C VAL A 25 13.44 12.49 0.59
N LYS A 26 14.17 13.60 0.60
CA LYS A 26 14.87 14.12 -0.59
C LYS A 26 16.29 14.56 -0.23
N GLY A 27 17.28 14.08 -0.99
CA GLY A 27 18.69 14.35 -0.73
C GLY A 27 19.05 14.03 0.73
N ASN A 28 19.59 15.02 1.44
CA ASN A 28 19.97 14.88 2.86
C ASN A 28 18.88 15.31 3.84
N TYR A 29 17.64 15.51 3.37
CA TYR A 29 16.55 16.00 4.20
C TYR A 29 15.40 15.00 4.35
N VAL A 30 14.75 15.05 5.51
CA VAL A 30 13.49 14.35 5.84
C VAL A 30 12.40 15.39 6.08
N TYR A 31 11.20 15.13 5.57
CA TYR A 31 10.05 16.01 5.65
C TYR A 31 8.93 15.33 6.42
N THR A 32 8.38 16.04 7.40
CA THR A 32 7.50 15.45 8.40
C THR A 32 6.24 16.27 8.63
N VAL A 33 5.17 15.60 9.05
CA VAL A 33 3.99 16.23 9.66
C VAL A 33 4.03 15.92 11.15
N GLU A 34 4.02 16.95 11.97
CA GLU A 34 4.17 16.87 13.43
C GLU A 34 3.05 17.64 14.12
N GLY A 35 2.51 17.08 15.20
CA GLY A 35 1.52 17.74 16.06
C GLY A 35 2.18 18.37 17.28
N ASN A 36 1.42 19.13 18.07
CA ASN A 36 1.91 19.78 19.29
C ASN A 36 3.21 20.58 19.06
N THR A 37 3.33 21.21 17.90
CA THR A 37 4.59 21.78 17.45
C THR A 37 4.54 23.30 17.52
N SER A 38 5.48 23.90 18.24
CA SER A 38 5.62 25.36 18.28
C SER A 38 6.20 25.90 16.98
N SER A 39 5.78 27.12 16.65
CA SER A 39 6.35 27.92 15.57
C SER A 39 6.29 29.39 15.95
N LYS A 40 6.90 30.27 15.15
CA LYS A 40 6.76 31.72 15.36
C LYS A 40 5.30 32.21 15.42
N ASP A 41 4.38 31.44 14.82
CA ASP A 41 2.96 31.80 14.70
C ASP A 41 2.05 31.04 15.71
N PHE A 42 2.58 30.12 16.54
CA PHE A 42 1.79 29.30 17.49
C PHE A 42 2.57 29.01 18.79
N ASP A 43 1.88 29.02 19.93
CA ASP A 43 2.47 28.98 21.28
C ASP A 43 3.23 27.68 21.65
N SER A 44 3.91 27.74 22.80
CA SER A 44 4.76 26.68 23.36
C SER A 44 4.00 25.42 23.80
N ASN A 45 2.67 25.48 23.90
CA ASN A 45 1.81 24.32 24.21
C ASN A 45 1.28 23.65 22.94
N GLY A 46 1.76 24.05 21.76
CA GLY A 46 1.56 23.38 20.49
C GLY A 46 0.09 23.11 20.16
N GLY A 47 -0.59 24.15 19.70
CA GLY A 47 -1.97 24.01 19.19
C GLY A 47 -2.09 23.53 17.74
N ALA A 48 -0.97 23.32 17.03
CA ALA A 48 -0.97 23.16 15.58
C ALA A 48 -0.31 21.86 15.09
N VAL A 49 -0.79 21.42 13.91
CA VAL A 49 -0.14 20.40 13.08
C VAL A 49 0.68 21.11 12.02
N CYS A 50 1.99 20.87 12.00
CA CYS A 50 2.92 21.59 11.13
C CYS A 50 3.70 20.64 10.22
N LYS A 51 4.04 21.13 9.02
CA LYS A 51 5.07 20.52 8.18
C LYS A 51 6.45 20.99 8.65
N LYS A 52 7.38 20.06 8.86
CA LYS A 52 8.77 20.37 9.24
C LYS A 52 9.76 19.71 8.27
N LYS A 53 11.01 20.17 8.33
CA LYS A 53 12.14 19.71 7.51
C LYS A 53 13.37 19.61 8.38
N TYR A 54 14.04 18.46 8.36
CA TYR A 54 15.27 18.23 9.12
C TYR A 54 16.35 17.65 8.22
N HIS A 55 17.61 18.01 8.50
CA HIS A 55 18.75 17.30 7.94
C HIS A 55 18.83 15.90 8.58
N LYS A 56 19.16 14.87 7.80
CA LYS A 56 19.21 13.46 8.27
C LYS A 56 20.20 13.22 9.41
N THR A 57 21.20 14.11 9.56
CA THR A 57 22.20 14.06 10.62
C THR A 57 21.86 14.95 11.82
N ASN A 58 20.67 15.54 11.86
CA ASN A 58 20.24 16.34 13.01
C ASN A 58 20.30 15.47 14.29
N SER A 59 21.06 15.93 15.28
CA SER A 59 21.37 15.18 16.52
C SER A 59 20.15 14.90 17.39
N TRP A 60 19.08 15.67 17.23
CA TRP A 60 17.80 15.44 17.91
C TRP A 60 17.01 14.28 17.31
N ILE A 61 17.33 13.83 16.08
CA ILE A 61 16.71 12.65 15.48
C ILE A 61 17.31 11.41 16.13
N LYS A 62 16.51 10.76 16.98
CA LYS A 62 16.93 9.54 17.64
C LYS A 62 16.93 8.37 16.67
N CYS A 63 15.81 8.16 15.97
CA CYS A 63 15.65 7.06 15.03
C CYS A 63 14.40 7.20 14.16
N TYR A 64 14.26 6.25 13.23
CA TYR A 64 13.06 6.03 12.46
C TYR A 64 12.47 4.66 12.78
N CYS A 65 11.18 4.63 13.07
CA CYS A 65 10.39 3.41 13.19
C CYS A 65 9.56 3.26 11.90
N ARG A 66 9.71 2.13 11.21
CA ARG A 66 8.82 1.79 10.10
C ARG A 66 7.72 0.91 10.66
N PRO A 67 6.48 1.41 10.78
CA PRO A 67 5.41 0.55 11.24
C PRO A 67 5.24 -0.56 10.20
N LYS A 68 5.06 -1.79 10.69
CA LYS A 68 4.72 -2.92 9.84
C LYS A 68 3.25 -2.83 9.46
N TYR A 69 2.89 -1.81 8.67
CA TYR A 69 1.59 -1.79 8.03
C TYR A 69 1.63 -2.82 6.92
N THR A 70 1.00 -3.97 7.17
CA THR A 70 0.43 -4.73 6.08
C THR A 70 -0.70 -3.85 5.54
N VAL A 71 -0.41 -3.00 4.54
CA VAL A 71 -1.46 -2.64 3.59
C VAL A 71 -2.08 -3.98 3.20
N PRO A 72 -3.37 -4.24 3.44
CA PRO A 72 -3.95 -5.51 3.07
C PRO A 72 -3.64 -5.70 1.59
N VAL A 73 -2.77 -6.67 1.30
CA VAL A 73 -2.28 -6.97 -0.05
C VAL A 73 -3.42 -7.70 -0.75
N SER A 74 -4.52 -6.99 -0.98
CA SER A 74 -5.83 -7.60 -1.22
C SER A 74 -6.28 -8.51 -0.05
N GLU A 75 -7.55 -8.48 0.30
CA GLU A 75 -8.16 -9.54 1.12
C GLU A 75 -8.08 -10.92 0.40
N TYR A 76 -7.74 -10.90 -0.89
CA TYR A 76 -7.74 -12.06 -1.77
C TYR A 76 -6.31 -12.55 -2.09
N PRO A 77 -6.07 -13.88 -2.07
CA PRO A 77 -4.77 -14.45 -2.38
C PRO A 77 -4.40 -14.30 -3.86
N LEU A 78 -3.12 -14.41 -4.16
CA LEU A 78 -2.65 -14.56 -5.53
C LEU A 78 -3.07 -15.94 -6.08
N ILE A 79 -3.91 -15.94 -7.12
CA ILE A 79 -4.31 -17.17 -7.82
C ILE A 79 -3.87 -17.12 -9.29
N ARG A 80 -3.53 -18.29 -9.83
CA ARG A 80 -3.00 -18.48 -11.20
C ARG A 80 -3.43 -19.84 -11.75
N LYS A 81 -3.10 -20.14 -13.00
CA LYS A 81 -3.37 -21.45 -13.60
C LYS A 81 -2.89 -22.57 -12.68
N GLY A 82 -3.76 -23.55 -12.42
CA GLY A 82 -3.52 -24.65 -11.48
C GLY A 82 -4.04 -24.41 -10.05
N SER A 83 -4.30 -23.15 -9.65
CA SER A 83 -4.97 -22.85 -8.39
C SER A 83 -6.38 -23.45 -8.36
N LYS A 84 -6.85 -23.81 -7.16
CA LYS A 84 -8.20 -24.34 -6.92
C LYS A 84 -8.82 -23.71 -5.67
N GLY A 85 -10.13 -23.83 -5.52
CA GLY A 85 -10.86 -23.49 -4.29
C GLY A 85 -11.70 -22.22 -4.38
N SER A 86 -12.20 -21.78 -3.22
CA SER A 86 -13.22 -20.72 -3.11
C SER A 86 -12.83 -19.41 -3.79
N TYR A 87 -11.55 -19.03 -3.76
CA TYR A 87 -11.07 -17.83 -4.43
C TYR A 87 -11.07 -17.93 -5.95
N VAL A 88 -10.80 -19.09 -6.52
CA VAL A 88 -10.96 -19.31 -7.96
C VAL A 88 -12.43 -19.20 -8.36
N LYS A 89 -13.33 -19.78 -7.56
CA LYS A 89 -14.78 -19.66 -7.75
C LYS A 89 -15.25 -18.20 -7.75
N LYS A 90 -14.75 -17.40 -6.80
CA LYS A 90 -15.00 -15.96 -6.72
C LYS A 90 -14.49 -15.23 -7.96
N ALA A 91 -13.27 -15.51 -8.41
CA ALA A 91 -12.71 -14.90 -9.61
C ALA A 91 -13.51 -15.26 -10.87
N GLN A 92 -13.83 -16.53 -11.10
CA GLN A 92 -14.66 -16.97 -12.23
C GLN A 92 -16.02 -16.28 -12.24
N THR A 93 -16.66 -16.17 -11.07
CA THR A 93 -17.94 -15.47 -10.91
C THR A 93 -17.83 -14.00 -11.30
N GLN A 94 -16.81 -13.29 -10.80
CA GLN A 94 -16.63 -11.87 -11.12
C GLN A 94 -16.18 -11.63 -12.55
N LEU A 95 -15.36 -12.52 -13.12
CA LEU A 95 -15.00 -12.49 -14.53
C LEU A 95 -16.24 -12.62 -15.42
N ASN A 96 -17.18 -13.51 -15.09
CA ASN A 96 -18.44 -13.60 -15.81
C ASN A 96 -19.28 -12.32 -15.66
N LYS A 97 -19.46 -11.84 -14.42
CA LYS A 97 -20.29 -10.66 -14.13
C LYS A 97 -19.75 -9.35 -14.71
N LYS A 98 -18.46 -9.07 -14.56
CA LYS A 98 -17.81 -7.79 -14.93
C LYS A 98 -17.14 -7.84 -16.29
N GLY A 99 -16.63 -9.01 -16.66
CA GLY A 99 -15.94 -9.24 -17.92
C GLY A 99 -16.86 -9.66 -19.07
N GLY A 100 -18.07 -10.15 -18.76
CA GLY A 100 -18.99 -10.72 -19.76
C GLY A 100 -18.50 -12.07 -20.31
N TYR A 101 -17.62 -12.75 -19.58
CA TYR A 101 -17.15 -14.09 -19.97
C TYR A 101 -18.21 -15.15 -19.63
N LYS A 102 -18.12 -16.31 -20.29
CA LYS A 102 -19.01 -17.46 -20.08
C LYS A 102 -18.22 -18.64 -19.48
N LEU A 103 -17.46 -18.39 -18.42
CA LEU A 103 -16.67 -19.42 -17.75
C LEU A 103 -17.58 -20.35 -16.95
N LYS A 104 -17.23 -21.63 -16.91
CA LYS A 104 -17.74 -22.53 -15.87
C LYS A 104 -17.18 -22.09 -14.50
N VAL A 105 -18.06 -22.02 -13.50
CA VAL A 105 -17.70 -21.66 -12.11
C VAL A 105 -17.47 -22.95 -11.31
N ASP A 106 -16.35 -23.62 -11.58
CA ASP A 106 -15.99 -24.93 -11.03
C ASP A 106 -14.90 -24.90 -9.95
N SER A 107 -14.43 -23.71 -9.58
CA SER A 107 -13.34 -23.52 -8.61
C SER A 107 -11.98 -24.05 -9.09
N ILE A 108 -11.79 -24.30 -10.38
CA ILE A 108 -10.53 -24.77 -10.98
C ILE A 108 -9.99 -23.72 -11.96
N PHE A 109 -8.78 -23.22 -11.70
CA PHE A 109 -8.17 -22.22 -12.56
C PHE A 109 -7.52 -22.91 -13.77
N GLY A 110 -8.35 -23.28 -14.73
CA GLY A 110 -7.95 -23.91 -15.99
C GLY A 110 -7.49 -22.93 -17.08
N SER A 111 -7.30 -23.45 -18.30
CA SER A 111 -6.91 -22.68 -19.50
C SER A 111 -7.96 -21.63 -19.89
N GLU A 112 -9.24 -21.92 -19.73
CA GLU A 112 -10.33 -20.98 -20.01
C GLU A 112 -10.30 -19.80 -19.04
N THR A 113 -10.14 -20.08 -17.74
CA THR A 113 -10.02 -19.04 -16.71
C THR A 113 -8.79 -18.16 -16.95
N LEU A 114 -7.65 -18.76 -17.32
CA LEU A 114 -6.44 -18.02 -17.69
C LEU A 114 -6.68 -17.07 -18.88
N SER A 115 -7.34 -17.57 -19.92
CA SER A 115 -7.66 -16.78 -21.10
C SER A 115 -8.57 -15.59 -20.76
N ALA A 116 -9.58 -15.81 -19.92
CA ALA A 116 -10.45 -14.75 -19.43
C ALA A 116 -9.71 -13.72 -18.56
N VAL A 117 -8.82 -14.16 -17.67
CA VAL A 117 -8.01 -13.25 -16.84
C VAL A 117 -7.12 -12.37 -17.71
N LYS A 118 -6.42 -12.93 -18.70
CA LYS A 118 -5.58 -12.14 -19.61
C LYS A 118 -6.41 -11.13 -20.41
N LYS A 119 -7.58 -11.54 -20.92
CA LYS A 119 -8.51 -10.61 -21.61
C LYS A 119 -8.99 -9.50 -20.67
N PHE A 120 -9.31 -9.83 -19.41
CA PHE A 120 -9.76 -8.87 -18.42
C PHE A 120 -8.66 -7.87 -18.05
N GLN A 121 -7.43 -8.34 -17.86
CA GLN A 121 -6.26 -7.51 -17.60
C GLN A 121 -6.00 -6.55 -18.77
N LYS A 122 -6.04 -7.04 -20.01
CA LYS A 122 -5.92 -6.20 -21.22
C LYS A 122 -7.00 -5.12 -21.25
N LYS A 123 -8.28 -5.49 -21.06
CA LYS A 123 -9.41 -4.55 -21.04
C LYS A 123 -9.26 -3.45 -19.98
N ASN A 124 -8.67 -3.79 -18.83
CA ASN A 124 -8.49 -2.88 -17.70
C ASN A 124 -7.12 -2.18 -17.65
N LYS A 125 -6.31 -2.27 -18.71
CA LYS A 125 -4.97 -1.68 -18.79
C LYS A 125 -4.06 -2.12 -17.63
N LEU A 126 -4.14 -3.41 -17.27
CA LEU A 126 -3.27 -4.06 -16.29
C LEU A 126 -2.13 -4.81 -17.00
N VAL A 127 -1.12 -5.22 -16.23
CA VAL A 127 -0.12 -6.20 -16.70
C VAL A 127 -0.83 -7.50 -17.06
N ILE A 128 -0.54 -8.04 -18.26
CA ILE A 128 -1.23 -9.21 -18.84
C ILE A 128 -0.45 -10.49 -18.50
N ASP A 129 -0.22 -10.72 -17.22
CA ASP A 129 0.52 -11.88 -16.69
C ASP A 129 -0.36 -13.13 -16.51
N GLY A 130 -1.68 -12.99 -16.57
CA GLY A 130 -2.63 -14.09 -16.29
C GLY A 130 -2.77 -14.44 -14.81
N ILE A 131 -2.23 -13.61 -13.91
CA ILE A 131 -2.27 -13.78 -12.46
C ILE A 131 -3.34 -12.84 -11.87
N VAL A 132 -4.22 -13.38 -11.04
CA VAL A 132 -5.15 -12.56 -10.28
C VAL A 132 -4.46 -12.14 -8.98
N GLY A 133 -3.69 -11.04 -9.08
CA GLY A 133 -3.07 -10.36 -7.94
C GLY A 133 -3.89 -9.15 -7.46
N PRO A 134 -3.37 -8.34 -6.52
CA PRO A 134 -4.13 -7.27 -5.86
C PRO A 134 -4.79 -6.26 -6.80
N LYS A 135 -4.10 -5.87 -7.89
CA LYS A 135 -4.66 -4.96 -8.91
C LYS A 135 -5.81 -5.59 -9.69
N THR A 136 -5.68 -6.87 -10.04
CA THR A 136 -6.74 -7.62 -10.73
C THR A 136 -7.95 -7.81 -9.81
N TRP A 137 -7.73 -8.19 -8.55
CA TRP A 137 -8.79 -8.30 -7.54
C TRP A 137 -9.54 -6.99 -7.32
N SER A 138 -8.82 -5.89 -7.17
CA SER A 138 -9.42 -4.56 -7.04
C SER A 138 -10.35 -4.24 -8.22
N LYS A 139 -9.98 -4.61 -9.46
CA LYS A 139 -10.83 -4.39 -10.64
C LYS A 139 -12.04 -5.33 -10.72
N LEU A 140 -11.97 -6.53 -10.15
CA LEU A 140 -13.09 -7.47 -10.12
C LEU A 140 -14.19 -7.03 -9.14
N TYR A 141 -13.83 -6.27 -8.10
CA TYR A 141 -14.75 -5.84 -7.04
C TYR A 141 -15.02 -4.33 -7.00
N LYS A 142 -14.46 -3.57 -7.95
CA LYS A 142 -14.86 -2.18 -8.20
C LYS A 142 -16.13 -2.14 -9.04
#